data_AF-A0A1G1GYI3-F1
#
_entry.id   AF-A0A1G1GYI3-F1
#
_cell.length_a   1.000
_cell.length_b   1.000
_cell.length_c   1.000
_cell.angle_alpha   90.00
_cell.angle_beta   90.00
_cell.angle_gamma   90.00
#
_symmetry.space_group_name_H-M   'P 1'
#
loop_
_entity.id
_entity.type
_entity.pdbx_description
1 polymer ?
#
loop_
_entity_poly.entity_id
_entity_poly.type
_entity_poly.pdbx_seq_one_letter_code
_entity_poly.pdbx_strand_id
1 'polypeptide(L)'
;MARPPASRSTTLICMLCLCCGATLAVASLAAAQVIGNEAEMDRLRVKAEEAMANEDPEGAAMNMGRAALMAKVLAKTRHEDGSAVRLFQGAEHLFRSQEHSYRAMALFRRAGGQLPASSGVCGSLSLAHSSLQQSLAILKNENSSPSPLATKATQLREAATDWETVIDSMIADYQCR
;
A
#
# COMPACT_ATOMS: atom_id res chain seq x y z
N MET A 1 49.96 -41.87 -31.95
CA MET A 1 48.54 -41.82 -31.52
C MET A 1 48.36 -40.64 -30.58
N ALA A 2 47.73 -39.56 -31.04
CA ALA A 2 47.54 -38.33 -30.28
C ALA A 2 46.19 -38.36 -29.52
N ARG A 3 46.20 -38.02 -28.23
CA ARG A 3 44.98 -37.82 -27.41
C ARG A 3 44.33 -36.47 -27.79
N PRO A 4 43.00 -36.38 -27.93
CA PRO A 4 42.34 -35.09 -28.16
C PRO A 4 42.21 -34.30 -26.84
N PRO A 5 42.21 -32.95 -26.88
CA PRO A 5 42.07 -32.12 -25.69
C PRO A 5 40.58 -32.01 -25.28
N ALA A 6 40.17 -32.86 -24.33
CA ALA A 6 38.91 -32.69 -23.60
C ALA A 6 39.06 -31.55 -22.58
N SER A 7 38.84 -30.29 -22.99
CA SER A 7 39.01 -29.16 -22.05
C SER A 7 38.04 -28.00 -22.26
N ARG A 8 37.58 -27.73 -23.49
CA ARG A 8 36.77 -26.53 -23.79
C ARG A 8 35.25 -26.72 -23.63
N SER A 9 34.71 -27.91 -23.87
CA SER A 9 33.26 -28.17 -23.72
C SER A 9 32.80 -28.23 -22.27
N THR A 10 33.62 -28.81 -21.38
CA THR A 10 33.25 -28.99 -19.96
C THR A 10 33.25 -27.66 -19.20
N THR A 11 34.13 -26.73 -19.54
CA THR A 11 34.16 -25.37 -18.97
C THR A 11 32.97 -24.53 -19.42
N LEU A 12 32.55 -24.64 -20.68
CA LEU A 12 31.35 -23.96 -21.20
C LEU A 12 30.07 -24.45 -20.53
N ILE A 13 29.91 -25.76 -20.31
CA ILE A 13 28.72 -26.34 -19.65
C ILE A 13 28.68 -25.94 -18.16
N CYS A 14 29.81 -25.98 -17.45
CA CYS A 14 29.86 -25.51 -16.06
C CYS A 14 29.52 -24.02 -15.93
N MET A 15 30.06 -23.15 -16.80
CA MET A 15 29.71 -21.72 -16.84
C MET A 15 28.22 -21.50 -17.12
N LEU A 16 27.65 -22.21 -18.10
CA LEU A 16 26.24 -22.09 -18.44
C LEU A 16 25.31 -22.52 -17.29
N CYS A 17 25.66 -23.61 -16.60
CA CYS A 17 24.94 -24.10 -15.43
C CYS A 17 25.06 -23.15 -14.24
N LEU A 18 26.24 -22.55 -14.00
CA LEU A 18 26.43 -21.58 -12.92
C LEU A 18 25.63 -20.29 -13.17
N CYS A 19 25.59 -19.81 -14.42
CA CYS A 19 24.81 -18.63 -14.82
C CYS A 19 23.29 -18.90 -14.77
N CYS A 20 22.82 -20.08 -15.19
CA CYS A 20 21.41 -20.46 -15.04
C CYS A 20 21.01 -20.62 -13.57
N GLY A 21 21.86 -21.23 -12.74
CA GLY A 21 21.59 -21.38 -11.31
C GLY A 21 21.50 -20.03 -10.58
N ALA A 22 22.40 -19.10 -10.89
CA ALA A 22 22.40 -17.76 -10.28
C ALA A 22 21.16 -16.93 -10.67
N THR A 23 20.71 -17.00 -11.93
CA THR A 23 19.54 -16.25 -12.40
C THR A 23 18.23 -16.77 -11.81
N LEU A 24 18.06 -18.10 -11.69
CA LEU A 24 16.92 -18.73 -11.01
C LEU A 24 16.86 -18.38 -9.51
N ALA A 25 18.00 -18.34 -8.83
CA ALA A 25 18.06 -17.96 -7.42
C ALA A 25 17.61 -16.50 -7.21
N VAL A 26 18.11 -15.56 -8.03
CA VAL A 26 17.75 -14.13 -7.88
C VAL A 26 16.25 -13.89 -8.15
N ALA A 27 15.68 -14.55 -9.16
CA ALA A 27 14.25 -14.43 -9.45
C ALA A 27 13.35 -14.92 -8.30
N SER A 28 13.72 -16.03 -7.64
CA SER A 28 12.93 -16.57 -6.51
C SER A 28 12.98 -15.69 -5.26
N LEU A 29 14.13 -15.06 -4.96
CA LEU A 29 14.23 -14.09 -3.86
C LEU A 29 13.39 -12.83 -4.11
N ALA A 30 13.38 -12.31 -5.34
CA ALA A 30 12.58 -11.14 -5.69
C ALA A 30 11.07 -11.41 -5.55
N ALA A 31 10.60 -12.57 -6.01
CA ALA A 31 9.21 -12.97 -5.86
C ALA A 31 8.80 -13.14 -4.39
N ALA A 32 9.66 -13.76 -3.57
CA ALA A 32 9.41 -13.93 -2.14
C ALA A 32 9.31 -12.59 -1.39
N GLN A 33 10.16 -11.61 -1.75
CA GLN A 33 10.12 -10.28 -1.14
C GLN A 33 8.81 -9.55 -1.45
N VAL A 34 8.30 -9.63 -2.69
CA VAL A 34 7.04 -8.99 -3.08
C VAL A 34 5.86 -9.60 -2.33
N ILE A 35 5.79 -10.93 -2.25
CA ILE A 35 4.74 -11.63 -1.50
C ILE A 35 4.80 -11.26 -0.02
N GLY A 36 6.00 -11.17 0.57
CA GLY A 36 6.18 -10.76 1.95
C GLY A 36 5.72 -9.33 2.23
N ASN A 37 6.01 -8.40 1.32
CA ASN A 37 5.59 -7.00 1.45
C ASN A 37 4.05 -6.84 1.34
N GLU A 38 3.42 -7.60 0.44
CA GLU A 38 1.95 -7.58 0.29
C GLU A 38 1.26 -8.16 1.53
N ALA A 39 1.78 -9.26 2.08
CA ALA A 39 1.29 -9.85 3.32
C ALA A 39 1.47 -8.93 4.54
N GLU A 40 2.64 -8.27 4.67
CA GLU A 40 2.87 -7.31 5.75
C GLU A 40 1.96 -6.08 5.61
N MET A 41 1.72 -5.58 4.39
CA MET A 41 0.75 -4.50 4.16
C MET A 41 -0.65 -4.89 4.66
N ASP A 42 -1.15 -6.07 4.30
CA ASP A 42 -2.46 -6.53 4.75
C ASP A 42 -2.51 -6.76 6.26
N ARG A 43 -1.43 -7.29 6.86
CA ARG A 43 -1.30 -7.40 8.32
C ARG A 43 -1.38 -6.04 9.02
N LEU A 44 -0.75 -5.01 8.47
CA LEU A 44 -0.76 -3.67 9.05
C LEU A 44 -2.14 -3.02 9.01
N ARG A 45 -2.92 -3.28 7.96
CA ARG A 45 -4.32 -2.83 7.89
C ARG A 45 -5.16 -3.45 9.00
N VAL A 46 -5.07 -4.78 9.17
CA VAL A 46 -5.76 -5.49 10.26
C VAL A 46 -5.35 -4.93 11.62
N LYS A 47 -4.06 -4.68 11.86
CA LYS A 47 -3.58 -4.06 13.10
C LYS A 47 -4.12 -2.65 13.32
N ALA A 48 -4.35 -1.88 12.26
CA ALA A 48 -4.96 -0.56 12.39
C ALA A 48 -6.43 -0.66 12.79
N GLU A 49 -7.18 -1.61 12.21
CA GLU A 49 -8.57 -1.90 12.56
C GLU A 49 -8.67 -2.42 14.01
N GLU A 50 -7.78 -3.32 14.42
CA GLU A 50 -7.67 -3.79 15.80
C GLU A 50 -7.36 -2.64 16.77
N ALA A 51 -6.46 -1.72 16.40
CA ALA A 51 -6.18 -0.54 17.23
C ALA A 51 -7.42 0.37 17.36
N MET A 52 -8.16 0.60 16.27
CA MET A 52 -9.42 1.34 16.33
C MET A 52 -10.47 0.66 17.20
N ALA A 53 -10.59 -0.67 17.12
CA ALA A 53 -11.50 -1.44 17.97
C ALA A 53 -11.15 -1.34 19.46
N ASN A 54 -9.87 -1.10 19.77
CA ASN A 54 -9.37 -0.86 21.13
C ASN A 54 -9.35 0.63 21.51
N GLU A 55 -10.06 1.48 20.77
CA GLU A 55 -10.10 2.93 20.97
C GLU A 55 -8.71 3.60 20.94
N ASP A 56 -7.79 3.08 20.12
CA ASP A 56 -6.44 3.64 19.92
C ASP A 56 -6.27 4.21 18.50
N PRO A 57 -6.75 5.44 18.25
CA PRO A 57 -6.59 6.09 16.94
C PRO A 57 -5.13 6.46 16.63
N GLU A 58 -4.27 6.61 17.63
CA GLU A 58 -2.84 6.89 17.39
C GLU A 58 -2.14 5.62 16.87
N GLY A 59 -2.38 4.48 17.50
CA GLY A 59 -1.91 3.18 17.03
C GLY A 59 -2.48 2.82 15.65
N ALA A 60 -3.74 3.14 15.40
CA ALA A 60 -4.36 2.96 14.09
C ALA A 60 -3.67 3.81 13.00
N ALA A 61 -3.44 5.10 13.29
CA ALA A 61 -2.73 6.00 12.38
C ALA A 61 -1.32 5.48 12.06
N MET A 62 -0.57 5.03 13.07
CA MET A 62 0.78 4.50 12.89
C MET A 62 0.80 3.24 12.02
N ASN A 63 -0.08 2.27 12.28
CA ASN A 63 -0.15 1.03 11.51
C ASN A 63 -0.58 1.30 10.06
N MET A 64 -1.58 2.17 9.86
CA MET A 64 -2.05 2.52 8.52
C MET A 64 -1.00 3.32 7.73
N GLY A 65 -0.27 4.23 8.38
CA GLY A 65 0.86 4.94 7.76
C GLY A 65 1.97 4.00 7.31
N ARG A 66 2.25 2.93 8.07
CA ARG A 66 3.18 1.86 7.65
C ARG A 66 2.63 1.05 6.48
N ALA A 67 1.32 0.75 6.46
CA ALA A 67 0.68 0.08 5.33
C ALA A 67 0.80 0.92 4.05
N ALA A 68 0.61 2.24 4.14
CA ALA A 68 0.80 3.17 3.03
C ALA A 68 2.23 3.12 2.48
N LEU A 69 3.24 3.07 3.35
CA LEU A 69 4.64 2.91 2.94
C LEU A 69 4.89 1.57 2.24
N MET A 70 4.30 0.48 2.71
CA MET A 70 4.41 -0.82 2.05
C MET A 70 3.75 -0.79 0.66
N ALA A 71 2.57 -0.18 0.53
CA ALA A 71 1.91 0.03 -0.76
C ALA A 71 2.80 0.82 -1.73
N LYS A 72 3.43 1.92 -1.27
CA LYS A 72 4.39 2.69 -2.05
C LYS A 72 5.57 1.84 -2.54
N VAL A 73 6.11 0.99 -1.67
CA VAL A 73 7.22 0.06 -2.01
C VAL A 73 6.75 -0.94 -3.07
N LEU A 74 5.57 -1.54 -2.91
CA LEU A 74 4.99 -2.48 -3.86
C LEU A 74 4.77 -1.84 -5.25
N ALA A 75 4.29 -0.60 -5.31
CA ALA A 75 4.16 0.14 -6.56
C ALA A 75 5.52 0.32 -7.26
N LYS A 76 6.58 0.64 -6.51
CA LYS A 76 7.94 0.73 -7.06
C LYS A 76 8.48 -0.62 -7.53
N THR A 77 8.26 -1.68 -6.76
CA THR A 77 8.79 -3.01 -7.10
C THR A 77 8.09 -3.59 -8.33
N ARG A 78 6.79 -3.33 -8.52
CA ARG A 78 6.00 -3.81 -9.67
C ARG A 78 5.89 -2.81 -10.82
N HIS A 79 6.86 -1.90 -10.97
CA HIS A 79 6.85 -0.80 -11.95
C HIS A 79 6.62 -1.23 -13.42
N GLU A 80 6.92 -2.48 -13.77
CA GLU A 80 6.71 -3.04 -15.11
C GLU A 80 5.24 -3.42 -15.39
N ASP A 81 4.42 -3.62 -14.36
CA ASP A 81 2.98 -3.90 -14.49
C ASP A 81 2.18 -2.64 -14.14
N GLY A 82 1.75 -1.91 -15.17
CA GLY A 82 0.98 -0.68 -15.00
C GLY A 82 -0.31 -0.86 -14.19
N SER A 83 -0.94 -2.03 -14.23
CA SER A 83 -2.15 -2.30 -13.44
C SER A 83 -1.81 -2.47 -11.97
N ALA A 84 -0.72 -3.18 -11.66
CA ALA A 84 -0.22 -3.32 -10.30
C ALA A 84 0.27 -1.97 -9.74
N VAL A 85 0.94 -1.14 -10.54
CA VAL A 85 1.36 0.21 -10.15
C VAL A 85 0.16 1.05 -9.73
N ARG A 86 -0.88 1.12 -10.57
CA ARG A 86 -2.11 1.87 -10.25
C ARG A 86 -2.79 1.33 -9.00
N LEU A 87 -2.90 0.01 -8.86
CA LEU A 87 -3.47 -0.62 -7.67
C LEU A 87 -2.76 -0.16 -6.40
N PHE A 88 -1.43 -0.29 -6.35
CA PHE A 88 -0.66 -0.01 -5.15
C PHE A 88 -0.48 1.50 -4.89
N GLN A 89 -0.45 2.35 -5.92
CA GLN A 89 -0.54 3.80 -5.74
C GLN A 89 -1.89 4.21 -5.18
N GLY A 90 -2.99 3.68 -5.72
CA GLY A 90 -4.32 3.91 -5.19
C GLY A 90 -4.44 3.47 -3.73
N ALA A 91 -3.89 2.30 -3.39
CA ALA A 91 -3.81 1.80 -2.02
C ALA A 91 -2.97 2.72 -1.11
N GLU A 92 -1.81 3.20 -1.56
CA GLU A 92 -0.98 4.16 -0.81
C GLU A 92 -1.81 5.39 -0.43
N HIS A 93 -2.49 6.01 -1.39
CA HIS A 93 -3.28 7.21 -1.17
C HIS A 93 -4.48 6.96 -0.25
N LEU A 94 -5.14 5.80 -0.39
CA LEU A 94 -6.22 5.41 0.52
C LEU A 94 -5.71 5.23 1.96
N PHE A 95 -4.59 4.53 2.15
CA PHE A 95 -4.03 4.32 3.48
C PHE A 95 -3.50 5.62 4.10
N ARG A 96 -2.96 6.55 3.29
CA ARG A 96 -2.64 7.91 3.76
C ARG A 96 -3.87 8.68 4.21
N SER A 97 -4.96 8.56 3.47
CA SER A 97 -6.23 9.15 3.87
C SER A 97 -6.66 8.66 5.26
N GLN A 98 -6.68 7.34 5.44
CA GLN A 98 -7.03 6.71 6.71
C GLN A 98 -6.07 7.07 7.86
N GLU A 99 -4.75 7.09 7.61
CA GLU A 99 -3.74 7.55 8.57
C GLU A 99 -4.06 8.96 9.09
N HIS A 100 -4.34 9.89 8.18
CA HIS A 100 -4.66 11.27 8.54
C HIS A 100 -6.01 11.40 9.26
N SER A 101 -7.01 10.61 8.89
CA SER A 101 -8.29 10.56 9.60
C SER A 101 -8.13 10.07 11.04
N TYR A 102 -7.43 8.95 11.25
CA TYR A 102 -7.15 8.43 12.59
C TYR A 102 -6.31 9.42 13.41
N ARG A 103 -5.32 10.06 12.80
CA ARG A 103 -4.54 11.10 13.45
C ARG A 103 -5.41 12.29 13.88
N ALA A 104 -6.36 12.71 13.04
CA ALA A 104 -7.32 13.75 13.39
C ALA A 104 -8.16 13.36 14.61
N MET A 105 -8.64 12.10 14.66
CA MET A 105 -9.36 11.57 15.84
C MET A 105 -8.49 11.60 17.11
N ALA A 106 -7.23 11.16 17.01
CA ALA A 106 -6.30 11.15 18.14
C ALA A 106 -6.03 12.57 18.66
N LEU A 107 -5.80 13.52 17.76
CA LEU A 107 -5.61 14.93 18.09
C LEU A 107 -6.86 15.54 18.74
N PHE A 108 -8.04 15.26 18.20
CA PHE A 108 -9.30 15.77 18.73
C PHE A 108 -9.58 15.24 20.14
N ARG A 109 -9.39 13.94 20.37
CA ARG A 109 -9.51 13.33 21.69
C ARG A 109 -8.51 13.88 22.69
N ARG A 110 -7.26 14.08 22.28
CA ARG A 110 -6.21 14.67 23.14
C ARG A 110 -6.53 16.10 23.55
N ALA A 111 -7.22 16.85 22.69
CA ALA A 111 -7.72 18.19 22.97
C ALA A 111 -9.02 18.21 23.81
N GLY A 112 -9.50 17.05 24.27
CA GLY A 112 -10.73 16.95 25.06
C GLY A 112 -12.02 17.06 24.26
N GLY A 113 -11.97 16.90 22.93
CA GLY A 113 -13.15 16.95 22.07
C GLY A 113 -13.80 18.33 21.95
N GLN A 114 -13.03 19.40 22.14
CA GLN A 114 -13.54 20.77 22.07
C GLN A 114 -13.89 21.16 20.63
N LEU A 115 -15.06 21.78 20.47
CA LEU A 115 -15.55 22.31 19.20
C LEU A 115 -15.50 23.85 19.20
N PRO A 116 -15.15 24.49 18.07
CA PRO A 116 -14.66 23.87 16.83
C PRO A 116 -13.29 23.23 17.05
N ALA A 117 -12.98 22.18 16.27
CA ALA A 117 -11.72 21.48 16.42
C ALA A 117 -10.52 22.39 16.08
N SER A 118 -9.36 22.06 16.64
CA SER A 118 -8.14 22.84 16.39
C SER A 118 -7.70 22.78 14.92
N SER A 119 -6.91 23.77 14.51
CA SER A 119 -6.32 23.81 13.16
C SER A 119 -5.49 22.56 12.81
N GLY A 120 -4.88 21.90 13.80
CA GLY A 120 -4.16 20.64 13.59
C GLY A 120 -5.08 19.47 13.24
N VAL A 121 -6.27 19.41 13.86
CA VAL A 121 -7.30 18.40 13.55
C VAL A 121 -7.84 18.65 12.14
N CYS A 122 -8.26 19.88 11.85
CA CYS A 122 -8.84 20.22 10.54
C CYS A 122 -7.81 20.14 9.40
N GLY A 123 -6.56 20.51 9.66
CA GLY A 123 -5.47 20.32 8.71
C GLY A 123 -5.22 18.84 8.40
N SER A 124 -5.31 17.96 9.41
CA SER A 124 -5.21 16.52 9.19
C SER A 124 -6.38 15.99 8.36
N LEU A 125 -7.62 16.42 8.62
CA LEU A 125 -8.77 16.05 7.79
C LEU A 125 -8.69 16.56 6.35
N SER A 126 -8.14 17.76 6.14
CA SER A 126 -7.88 18.29 4.79
C SER A 126 -6.91 17.40 4.01
N LEU A 127 -5.83 16.95 4.66
CA LEU A 127 -4.88 15.99 4.07
C LEU A 127 -5.52 14.63 3.82
N ALA A 128 -6.39 14.17 4.73
CA ALA A 128 -7.12 12.93 4.58
C ALA A 128 -8.02 12.97 3.34
N HIS A 129 -8.82 14.03 3.19
CA HIS A 129 -9.70 14.24 2.05
C HIS A 129 -8.92 14.33 0.74
N SER A 130 -7.85 15.13 0.68
CA SER A 130 -7.00 15.27 -0.52
C SER A 130 -6.40 13.93 -0.95
N SER A 131 -5.89 13.15 0.01
CA SER A 131 -5.34 11.82 -0.27
C SER A 131 -6.41 10.85 -0.77
N LEU A 132 -7.64 10.93 -0.24
CA LEU A 132 -8.75 10.10 -0.68
C LEU A 132 -9.12 10.38 -2.14
N GLN A 133 -9.24 11.65 -2.51
CA GLN A 133 -9.57 12.06 -3.87
C GLN A 133 -8.49 11.60 -4.86
N GLN A 134 -7.21 11.62 -4.46
CA GLN A 134 -6.12 11.04 -5.26
C GLN A 134 -6.28 9.52 -5.43
N SER A 135 -6.65 8.80 -4.38
CA SER A 135 -6.91 7.36 -4.45
C SER A 135 -8.04 7.04 -5.44
N LEU A 136 -9.18 7.72 -5.33
CA LEU A 136 -10.34 7.56 -6.22
C LEU A 136 -9.99 7.89 -7.68
N ALA A 137 -9.19 8.95 -7.90
CA ALA A 137 -8.74 9.32 -9.23
C ALA A 137 -7.85 8.25 -9.87
N ILE A 138 -6.95 7.64 -9.11
CA ILE A 138 -6.03 6.59 -9.60
C ILE A 138 -6.76 5.26 -9.82
N LEU A 139 -7.69 4.92 -8.92
CA LEU A 139 -8.47 3.67 -8.97
C LEU A 139 -9.67 3.74 -9.93
N LYS A 140 -9.78 4.79 -10.73
CA LYS A 140 -10.87 4.96 -11.69
C LYS A 140 -10.88 3.81 -12.69
N ASN A 141 -12.07 3.26 -12.94
CA ASN A 141 -12.27 2.13 -13.84
C ASN A 141 -11.92 2.52 -15.29
N GLU A 142 -10.76 2.08 -15.77
CA GLU A 142 -10.55 1.83 -17.18
C GLU A 142 -10.97 0.39 -17.45
N ASN A 143 -11.80 0.16 -18.48
CA ASN A 143 -12.36 -1.14 -18.88
C ASN A 143 -11.28 -2.22 -18.94
N SER A 144 -11.06 -2.90 -17.82
CA SER A 144 -9.99 -3.87 -17.66
C SER A 144 -10.61 -5.27 -17.68
N SER A 145 -9.99 -6.18 -18.42
CA SER A 145 -10.39 -7.59 -18.41
C SER A 145 -10.42 -8.15 -16.98
N PRO A 146 -11.35 -9.06 -16.65
CA PRO A 146 -11.44 -9.67 -15.32
C PRO A 146 -10.10 -10.25 -14.90
N SER A 147 -9.52 -9.72 -13.82
CA SER A 147 -8.27 -10.20 -13.25
C SER A 147 -8.30 -10.07 -11.73
N PRO A 148 -7.46 -10.83 -10.99
CA PRO A 148 -7.36 -10.69 -9.54
C PRO A 148 -7.00 -9.26 -9.11
N LEU A 149 -6.13 -8.58 -9.86
CA LEU A 149 -5.75 -7.19 -9.60
C LEU A 149 -6.92 -6.22 -9.83
N ALA A 150 -7.72 -6.44 -10.89
CA ALA A 150 -8.91 -5.63 -11.14
C ALA A 150 -9.97 -5.79 -10.04
N THR A 151 -10.11 -7.00 -9.50
CA THR A 151 -10.99 -7.26 -8.35
C THR A 151 -10.51 -6.51 -7.11
N LYS A 152 -9.21 -6.60 -6.81
CA LYS A 152 -8.59 -5.90 -5.67
C LYS A 152 -8.68 -4.37 -5.82
N ALA A 153 -8.52 -3.85 -7.04
CA ALA A 153 -8.70 -2.42 -7.33
C ALA A 153 -10.14 -1.96 -7.10
N THR A 154 -11.11 -2.78 -7.51
CA THR A 154 -12.54 -2.51 -7.27
C THR A 154 -12.86 -2.45 -5.78
N GLN A 155 -12.36 -3.41 -5.00
CA GLN A 155 -12.51 -3.43 -3.53
C GLN A 155 -11.89 -2.20 -2.87
N LEU A 156 -10.71 -1.78 -3.30
CA LEU A 156 -10.08 -0.57 -2.77
C LEU A 156 -10.85 0.70 -3.15
N ARG A 157 -11.42 0.75 -4.35
CA ARG A 157 -12.26 1.87 -4.78
C ARG A 157 -13.55 1.96 -3.97
N GLU A 158 -14.20 0.83 -3.70
CA GLU A 158 -15.37 0.74 -2.84
C GLU A 158 -15.03 1.23 -1.43
N ALA A 159 -13.95 0.71 -0.83
CA ALA A 159 -13.46 1.19 0.45
C ALA A 159 -13.14 2.70 0.44
N ALA A 160 -12.51 3.21 -0.62
CA ALA A 160 -12.25 4.65 -0.74
C ALA A 160 -13.54 5.48 -0.85
N THR A 161 -14.57 4.95 -1.50
CA THR A 161 -15.88 5.61 -1.59
C THR A 161 -16.56 5.64 -0.22
N ASP A 162 -16.49 4.55 0.55
CA ASP A 162 -17.05 4.50 1.91
C ASP A 162 -16.33 5.50 2.84
N TRP A 163 -15.00 5.62 2.69
CA TRP A 163 -14.19 6.57 3.44
C TRP A 163 -14.48 8.04 3.12
N GLU A 164 -15.06 8.35 1.95
CA GLU A 164 -15.50 9.71 1.62
C GLU A 164 -16.59 10.16 2.59
N THR A 165 -17.57 9.29 2.81
CA THR A 165 -18.65 9.54 3.78
C THR A 165 -18.11 9.70 5.21
N VAL A 166 -17.14 8.87 5.59
CA VAL A 166 -16.52 8.96 6.94
C VAL A 166 -15.83 10.30 7.12
N ILE A 167 -15.00 10.72 6.16
CA ILE A 167 -14.23 11.97 6.27
C ILE A 167 -15.16 13.19 6.25
N ASP A 168 -16.17 13.19 5.38
CA ASP A 168 -17.15 14.28 5.32
C ASP A 168 -17.93 14.41 6.63
N SER A 169 -18.33 13.28 7.23
CA SER A 169 -18.93 13.27 8.57
C SER A 169 -17.99 13.86 9.60
N MET A 170 -16.72 13.44 9.62
CA MET A 170 -15.74 13.96 10.56
C MET A 170 -15.51 15.47 10.41
N ILE A 171 -15.43 15.97 9.17
CA ILE A 171 -15.27 17.40 8.88
C ILE A 171 -16.47 18.18 9.45
N ALA A 172 -17.68 17.68 9.23
CA ALA A 172 -18.90 18.30 9.74
C ALA A 172 -18.97 18.25 11.28
N ASP A 173 -18.74 17.07 11.88
CA ASP A 173 -18.81 16.83 13.32
C ASP A 173 -17.77 17.64 14.08
N TYR A 174 -16.55 17.76 13.53
CA TYR A 174 -15.45 18.51 14.13
C TYR A 174 -15.52 20.01 13.81
N GLN A 175 -16.52 20.43 13.02
CA GLN A 175 -16.74 21.82 12.61
C GLN A 175 -15.53 22.43 11.90
N CYS A 176 -14.88 21.63 11.07
CA CYS A 176 -13.79 22.09 10.21
C CYS A 176 -14.38 22.87 9.03
N ARG A 177 -14.27 24.19 9.08
CA ARG A 177 -14.78 25.13 8.07
C ARG A 177 -13.64 25.77 7.29
#